data_AF-A0A6M1E775-F1
#
_entry.id   AF-A0A6M1E775-F1
#
_cell.length_a   1.000
_cell.length_b   1.000
_cell.length_c   1.000
_cell.angle_alpha   90.00
_cell.angle_beta   90.00
_cell.angle_gamma   90.00
#
_symmetry.space_group_name_H-M   'P 1'
#
loop_
_entity.id
_entity.type
_entity.pdbx_description
1 polymer ?
#
loop_
_entity_poly.entity_id
_entity_poly.type
_entity_poly.pdbx_seq_one_letter_code
_entity_poly.pdbx_strand_id
1 'polypeptide(L)'
;MNTKKVKNILIIALVSLFASCKDDNTLNIQQPDFIATSLSANLAIESGQEFELFVPDNEEGVVYIWTIPDMLGMLEGQGTNRIKVIPTIEGGVIPQKSIGVVAKRGNTESYTRWLYKDITILIPPPTLENYRTKRYGTKTWMIENLNEAGTMGNLGRMYDNDPDKAAIYGRLYSWHEAMTGIPNATAAQNPYAWGSSGTDDAGNPYTVDGTYANLYNIQVQGACPKGWHVPNMNDWYDLIAAIKDEYGIPGSTLGDVANTKDGYIMGAARNVGILNSLALTTWGVVSPYLKGSSPISANGLWSGGTTFPYGGNATFPGGEYPLYKDLSSTIEFNILPSGRRTAAGVFNDEGIYSYHWVAYRGTANSNNPMRVTVASGNANFSNGFHDPLDSFCLRCVANY
;
A
#
# COMPACT_ATOMS: atom_id res chain seq x y z
N MET A 1 -82.49 -27.52 -34.28
CA MET A 1 -82.32 -27.96 -32.88
C MET A 1 -81.18 -27.15 -32.25
N ASN A 2 -81.45 -26.55 -31.09
CA ASN A 2 -80.53 -26.18 -29.98
C ASN A 2 -79.23 -25.41 -30.28
N THR A 3 -79.14 -24.11 -29.92
CA THR A 3 -78.75 -23.55 -28.60
C THR A 3 -77.30 -23.85 -28.16
N LYS A 4 -76.45 -22.81 -28.05
CA LYS A 4 -76.00 -22.24 -26.75
C LYS A 4 -74.91 -21.16 -26.90
N LYS A 5 -75.09 -20.11 -26.07
CA LYS A 5 -74.17 -19.03 -25.68
C LYS A 5 -72.91 -19.56 -24.97
N VAL A 6 -71.91 -18.68 -24.78
CA VAL A 6 -71.07 -18.40 -23.57
C VAL A 6 -69.71 -17.82 -24.04
N LYS A 7 -69.01 -16.85 -23.44
CA LYS A 7 -69.21 -15.68 -22.54
C LYS A 7 -67.85 -14.94 -22.53
N ASN A 8 -67.88 -13.62 -22.34
CA ASN A 8 -66.76 -12.72 -21.99
C ASN A 8 -65.89 -13.21 -20.83
N ILE A 9 -64.59 -12.86 -20.84
CA ILE A 9 -63.89 -12.29 -19.67
C ILE A 9 -62.84 -11.26 -20.16
N LEU A 10 -63.10 -9.97 -19.87
CA LEU A 10 -62.13 -8.88 -19.93
C LEU A 10 -61.73 -8.59 -18.48
N ILE A 11 -60.47 -8.84 -18.11
CA ILE A 11 -59.96 -8.56 -16.76
C ILE A 11 -59.48 -7.11 -16.71
N ILE A 12 -60.19 -6.29 -15.93
CA ILE A 12 -59.78 -4.94 -15.54
C ILE A 12 -58.87 -5.09 -14.31
N ALA A 13 -57.60 -4.72 -14.42
CA ALA A 13 -56.71 -4.58 -13.28
C ALA A 13 -56.91 -3.19 -12.65
N LEU A 14 -57.52 -3.15 -11.47
CA LEU A 14 -57.67 -1.95 -10.64
C LEU A 14 -56.30 -1.59 -10.03
N VAL A 15 -55.73 -0.45 -10.40
CA VAL A 15 -54.56 0.13 -9.72
C VAL A 15 -55.08 0.99 -8.57
N SER A 16 -55.00 0.46 -7.35
CA SER A 16 -55.21 1.22 -6.12
C SER A 16 -53.94 2.00 -5.80
N LEU A 17 -53.97 3.33 -6.02
CA LEU A 17 -53.01 4.27 -5.42
C LEU A 17 -53.27 4.31 -3.90
N PHE A 18 -52.34 3.78 -3.11
CA PHE A 18 -52.25 4.12 -1.70
C PHE A 18 -51.55 5.47 -1.56
N ALA A 19 -52.34 6.54 -1.42
CA ALA A 19 -51.84 7.77 -0.84
C ALA A 19 -51.66 7.51 0.67
N SER A 20 -50.42 7.26 1.08
CA SER A 20 -50.05 7.25 2.50
C SER A 20 -50.04 8.70 2.97
N CYS A 21 -51.12 9.13 3.62
CA CYS A 21 -51.04 10.27 4.52
C CYS A 21 -50.12 9.87 5.68
N LYS A 22 -48.91 10.45 5.72
CA LYS A 22 -48.07 10.42 6.92
C LYS A 22 -48.81 11.25 7.96
N ASP A 23 -49.26 10.62 9.03
CA ASP A 23 -49.75 11.33 10.22
C ASP A 23 -48.59 12.15 10.79
N ASP A 24 -48.71 13.49 10.78
CA ASP A 24 -47.73 14.44 11.36
C ASP A 24 -47.66 14.40 12.91
N ASN A 25 -48.06 13.29 13.53
CA ASN A 25 -48.16 13.17 14.98
C ASN A 25 -47.56 11.88 15.55
N THR A 26 -46.50 11.35 14.92
CA THR A 26 -45.67 10.33 15.58
C THR A 26 -44.63 11.03 16.45
N LEU A 27 -44.96 11.19 17.74
CA LEU A 27 -44.03 11.50 18.84
C LEU A 27 -42.91 10.46 19.02
N ASN A 28 -42.82 9.44 18.16
CA ASN A 28 -41.84 8.37 18.26
C ASN A 28 -40.67 8.69 17.33
N ILE A 29 -39.58 9.20 17.89
CA ILE A 29 -38.35 9.45 17.14
C ILE A 29 -37.62 8.13 16.90
N GLN A 30 -37.24 7.86 15.65
CA GLN A 30 -36.53 6.64 15.32
C GLN A 30 -35.09 6.74 15.82
N GLN A 31 -34.61 5.67 16.46
CA GLN A 31 -33.20 5.58 16.83
C GLN A 31 -32.34 5.51 15.54
N PRO A 32 -31.21 6.23 15.46
CA PRO A 32 -30.26 6.10 14.37
C PRO A 32 -29.87 4.63 14.12
N ASP A 33 -29.94 4.17 12.87
CA ASP A 33 -29.76 2.73 12.60
C ASP A 33 -28.29 2.28 12.75
N PHE A 34 -27.30 3.06 12.34
CA PHE A 34 -25.92 2.80 12.73
C PHE A 34 -25.07 4.04 12.53
N ILE A 35 -23.87 4.01 13.10
CA ILE A 35 -22.83 4.99 12.85
C ILE A 35 -21.92 4.41 11.76
N ALA A 36 -21.85 5.10 10.63
CA ALA A 36 -20.90 4.87 9.56
C ALA A 36 -19.68 5.80 9.73
N THR A 37 -18.61 5.50 9.02
CA THR A 37 -17.36 6.25 9.06
C THR A 37 -16.73 6.33 7.67
N SER A 38 -15.95 7.38 7.42
CA SER A 38 -15.14 7.51 6.20
C SER A 38 -13.81 6.73 6.26
N LEU A 39 -13.49 6.10 7.39
CA LEU A 39 -12.28 5.30 7.57
C LEU A 39 -12.28 4.06 6.67
N SER A 40 -11.08 3.55 6.39
CA SER A 40 -10.90 2.27 5.71
C SER A 40 -11.47 1.10 6.53
N ALA A 41 -11.58 -0.07 5.91
CA ALA A 41 -12.16 -1.26 6.55
C ALA A 41 -11.46 -1.66 7.86
N ASN A 42 -10.18 -1.33 8.00
CA ASN A 42 -9.38 -1.64 9.19
C ASN A 42 -9.59 -0.68 10.36
N LEU A 43 -10.38 0.39 10.19
CA LEU A 43 -10.72 1.37 11.23
C LEU A 43 -9.49 1.94 11.94
N ALA A 44 -8.47 2.26 11.16
CA ALA A 44 -7.25 2.89 11.64
C ALA A 44 -7.10 4.28 11.02
N ILE A 45 -6.57 5.22 11.80
CA ILE A 45 -6.26 6.58 11.33
C ILE A 45 -5.00 7.11 11.99
N GLU A 46 -4.19 7.84 11.23
CA GLU A 46 -3.02 8.52 11.77
C GLU A 46 -3.42 9.73 12.63
N SER A 47 -2.71 9.93 13.74
CA SER A 47 -2.91 11.12 14.55
C SER A 47 -2.71 12.39 13.72
N GLY A 48 -3.60 13.37 13.91
CA GLY A 48 -3.63 14.60 13.12
C GLY A 48 -4.39 14.51 11.78
N GLN A 49 -4.87 13.33 11.36
CA GLN A 49 -5.77 13.23 10.20
C GLN A 49 -7.24 13.35 10.60
N GLU A 50 -8.01 14.00 9.73
CA GLU A 50 -9.45 14.18 9.90
C GLU A 50 -10.22 13.00 9.30
N PHE A 51 -11.33 12.64 9.93
CA PHE A 51 -12.28 11.68 9.38
C PHE A 51 -13.71 12.03 9.74
N GLU A 52 -14.65 11.39 9.07
CA GLU A 52 -16.08 11.63 9.26
C GLU A 52 -16.74 10.45 9.96
N LEU A 53 -17.73 10.78 10.80
CA LEU A 53 -18.70 9.86 11.36
C LEU A 53 -20.09 10.35 10.97
N PHE A 54 -20.97 9.44 10.55
CA PHE A 54 -22.29 9.86 10.09
C PHE A 54 -23.34 8.77 10.26
N VAL A 55 -24.60 9.21 10.36
CA VAL A 55 -25.78 8.36 10.24
C VAL A 55 -26.23 8.45 8.78
N PRO A 56 -26.23 7.34 8.02
CA PRO A 56 -26.57 7.37 6.58
C PRO A 56 -27.97 7.92 6.31
N ASP A 57 -28.93 7.55 7.16
CA ASP A 57 -30.32 7.97 7.02
C ASP A 57 -30.54 9.30 7.74
N ASN A 58 -30.60 10.38 6.96
CA ASN A 58 -30.96 11.70 7.45
C ASN A 58 -32.49 11.83 7.54
N GLU A 59 -33.00 12.16 8.73
CA GLU A 59 -34.42 12.45 8.93
C GLU A 59 -34.66 13.96 9.00
N GLU A 60 -35.57 14.47 8.17
CA GLU A 60 -35.89 15.89 8.15
C GLU A 60 -36.46 16.37 9.49
N GLY A 61 -36.03 17.56 9.93
CA GLY A 61 -36.45 18.14 11.22
C GLY A 61 -35.90 17.41 12.45
N VAL A 62 -34.89 16.54 12.30
CA VAL A 62 -34.16 15.89 13.39
C VAL A 62 -32.79 16.54 13.59
N VAL A 63 -32.47 16.82 14.84
CA VAL A 63 -31.15 17.29 15.29
C VAL A 63 -30.41 16.10 15.87
N TYR A 64 -29.18 15.87 15.43
CA TYR A 64 -28.36 14.75 15.90
C TYR A 64 -27.32 15.24 16.89
N ILE A 65 -27.39 14.76 18.12
CA ILE A 65 -26.47 15.11 19.20
C ILE A 65 -25.43 14.01 19.33
N TRP A 66 -24.19 14.35 18.99
CA TRP A 66 -23.06 13.44 19.05
C TRP A 66 -22.33 13.54 20.39
N THR A 67 -21.92 12.39 20.89
CA THR A 67 -21.04 12.20 22.03
C THR A 67 -19.76 11.51 21.53
N ILE A 68 -18.61 12.11 21.77
CA ILE A 68 -17.29 11.57 21.42
C ILE A 68 -16.39 11.54 22.67
N PRO A 69 -15.44 10.62 22.78
CA PRO A 69 -14.47 10.61 23.88
C PRO A 69 -13.44 11.73 23.73
N ASP A 70 -12.75 12.09 24.82
CA ASP A 70 -11.69 13.12 24.83
C ASP A 70 -10.51 12.82 23.88
N MET A 71 -10.39 11.56 23.43
CA MET A 71 -9.44 11.10 22.41
C MET A 71 -9.77 11.61 20.99
N LEU A 72 -10.94 12.22 20.80
CA LEU A 72 -11.36 12.87 19.56
C LEU A 72 -11.75 14.33 19.82
N GLY A 73 -11.31 15.21 18.94
CA GLY A 73 -11.81 16.57 18.82
C GLY A 73 -12.88 16.63 17.76
N MET A 74 -14.01 17.27 18.06
CA MET A 74 -15.03 17.59 17.05
C MET A 74 -14.65 18.90 16.37
N LEU A 75 -14.48 18.86 15.04
CA LEU A 75 -14.16 20.04 14.25
C LEU A 75 -15.44 20.76 13.82
N GLU A 76 -16.43 20.02 13.33
CA GLU A 76 -17.71 20.56 12.88
C GLU A 76 -18.81 19.48 12.83
N GLY A 77 -20.06 19.93 12.64
CA GLY A 77 -21.20 19.06 12.33
C GLY A 77 -22.10 18.68 13.52
N GLN A 78 -21.85 19.20 14.74
CA GLN A 78 -22.76 18.97 15.86
C GLN A 78 -24.17 19.43 15.52
N GLY A 79 -25.17 18.62 15.88
CA GLY A 79 -26.57 18.87 15.52
C GLY A 79 -26.97 18.31 14.15
N THR A 80 -26.02 17.82 13.35
CA THR A 80 -26.28 17.25 12.02
C THR A 80 -25.98 15.75 11.99
N ASN A 81 -26.50 15.03 10.98
CA ASN A 81 -26.28 13.59 10.84
C ASN A 81 -24.83 13.21 10.47
N ARG A 82 -23.91 14.18 10.35
CA ARG A 82 -22.49 13.97 10.02
C ARG A 82 -21.60 14.88 10.86
N ILE A 83 -20.57 14.34 11.47
CA ILE A 83 -19.52 15.11 12.15
C ILE A 83 -18.18 14.85 11.49
N LYS A 84 -17.33 15.87 11.51
CA LYS A 84 -15.92 15.77 11.19
C LYS A 84 -15.12 15.82 12.48
N VAL A 85 -14.22 14.86 12.66
CA VAL A 85 -13.45 14.64 13.89
C VAL A 85 -11.97 14.43 13.59
N ILE A 86 -11.13 14.69 14.59
CA ILE A 86 -9.68 14.50 14.52
C ILE A 86 -9.18 13.85 15.82
N PRO A 87 -8.24 12.89 15.76
CA PRO A 87 -7.60 12.37 16.96
C PRO A 87 -6.84 13.44 17.74
N THR A 88 -6.98 13.45 19.06
CA THR A 88 -6.26 14.36 19.99
C THR A 88 -5.08 13.69 20.67
N ILE A 89 -4.94 12.37 20.50
CA ILE A 89 -3.86 11.54 21.05
C ILE A 89 -2.92 11.07 19.95
N GLU A 90 -1.66 10.83 20.31
CA GLU A 90 -0.66 10.21 19.43
C GLU A 90 -0.54 8.72 19.75
N GLY A 91 -1.21 7.89 18.95
CA GLY A 91 -1.23 6.45 19.16
C GLY A 91 -2.25 6.02 20.22
N GLY A 92 -2.90 4.87 20.00
CA GLY A 92 -3.81 4.27 20.98
C GLY A 92 -5.04 3.64 20.33
N VAL A 93 -6.04 3.35 21.15
CA VAL A 93 -7.31 2.77 20.70
C VAL A 93 -8.46 3.57 21.30
N ILE A 94 -9.34 4.06 20.43
CA ILE A 94 -10.66 4.54 20.84
C ILE A 94 -11.53 3.28 21.02
N PRO A 95 -11.95 2.96 22.25
CA PRO A 95 -12.67 1.73 22.52
C PRO A 95 -14.08 1.79 21.94
N GLN A 96 -14.62 0.64 21.55
CA GLN A 96 -16.02 0.47 21.23
C GLN A 96 -16.93 1.04 22.34
N LYS A 97 -18.13 1.49 21.97
CA LYS A 97 -19.11 2.18 22.82
C LYS A 97 -18.61 3.48 23.46
N SER A 98 -17.64 4.16 22.86
CA SER A 98 -17.22 5.51 23.27
C SER A 98 -17.81 6.64 22.41
N ILE A 99 -18.19 6.32 21.16
CA ILE A 99 -18.81 7.26 20.22
C ILE A 99 -20.29 6.93 20.13
N GLY A 100 -21.13 7.93 20.40
CA GLY A 100 -22.59 7.79 20.41
C GLY A 100 -23.29 8.93 19.69
N VAL A 101 -24.51 8.66 19.22
CA VAL A 101 -25.38 9.67 18.63
C VAL A 101 -26.82 9.47 19.12
N VAL A 102 -27.49 10.58 19.42
CA VAL A 102 -28.90 10.65 19.78
C VAL A 102 -29.63 11.50 18.75
N ALA A 103 -30.77 11.02 18.25
CA ALA A 103 -31.68 11.81 17.43
C ALA A 103 -32.64 12.58 18.34
N LYS A 104 -32.86 13.87 18.05
CA LYS A 104 -33.76 14.75 18.80
C LYS A 104 -34.73 15.49 17.88
N ARG A 105 -36.01 15.50 18.26
CA ARG A 105 -37.07 16.30 17.62
C ARG A 105 -37.91 16.97 18.71
N GLY A 106 -37.80 18.30 18.80
CA GLY A 106 -38.41 19.04 19.90
C GLY A 106 -37.89 18.55 21.26
N ASN A 107 -38.79 18.02 22.08
CA ASN A 107 -38.49 17.50 23.42
C ASN A 107 -38.31 15.98 23.47
N THR A 108 -38.46 15.27 22.36
CA THR A 108 -38.28 13.81 22.30
C THR A 108 -36.86 13.47 21.85
N GLU A 109 -36.22 12.54 22.55
CA GLU A 109 -34.89 12.01 22.24
C GLU A 109 -34.94 10.49 22.05
N SER A 110 -34.14 9.98 21.14
CA SER A 110 -33.96 8.54 20.94
C SER A 110 -33.04 7.94 22.02
N TYR A 111 -32.97 6.61 22.09
CA TYR A 111 -31.83 5.96 22.73
C TYR A 111 -30.53 6.28 21.98
N THR A 112 -29.40 6.29 22.70
CA THR A 112 -28.09 6.47 22.08
C THR A 112 -27.74 5.28 21.22
N ARG A 113 -27.45 5.53 19.93
CA ARG A 113 -26.78 4.55 19.09
C ARG A 113 -25.28 4.69 19.30
N TRP A 114 -24.65 3.61 19.75
CA TRP A 114 -23.21 3.54 19.98
C TRP A 114 -22.50 2.91 18.78
N LEU A 115 -21.25 3.30 18.53
CA LEU A 115 -20.34 2.60 17.64
C LEU A 115 -19.75 1.38 18.37
N TYR A 116 -20.01 0.17 17.88
CA TYR A 116 -19.56 -1.09 18.51
C TYR A 116 -18.24 -1.60 17.92
N LYS A 117 -17.34 -0.70 17.54
CA LYS A 117 -16.05 -1.04 16.96
C LYS A 117 -14.96 -0.18 17.58
N ASP A 118 -13.79 -0.77 17.76
CA ASP A 118 -12.58 -0.05 18.14
C ASP A 118 -12.06 0.74 16.94
N ILE A 119 -11.54 1.94 17.18
CA ILE A 119 -10.80 2.71 16.17
C ILE A 119 -9.36 2.81 16.65
N THR A 120 -8.41 2.37 15.82
CA THR A 120 -6.99 2.45 16.13
C THR A 120 -6.44 3.82 15.73
N ILE A 121 -5.84 4.53 16.67
CA ILE A 121 -5.07 5.73 16.38
C ILE A 121 -3.62 5.30 16.18
N LEU A 122 -3.09 5.58 15.00
CA LEU A 122 -1.71 5.32 14.65
C LEU A 122 -0.86 6.54 15.03
N ILE A 123 0.30 6.29 15.62
CA ILE A 123 1.35 7.30 15.76
C ILE A 123 1.67 7.83 14.35
N PRO A 124 1.87 9.13 14.13
CA PRO A 124 2.27 9.65 12.82
C PRO A 124 3.50 8.92 12.26
N PRO A 125 3.62 8.77 10.93
CA PRO A 125 4.80 8.17 10.34
C PRO A 125 6.06 8.98 10.73
N PRO A 126 7.20 8.32 10.99
CA PRO A 126 8.45 9.03 11.18
C PRO A 126 8.73 9.90 9.95
N THR A 127 9.03 11.17 10.19
CA THR A 127 9.47 12.09 9.14
C THR A 127 10.98 12.06 9.02
N LEU A 128 11.48 12.36 7.83
CA LEU A 128 12.90 12.51 7.59
C LEU A 128 13.13 13.76 6.76
N GLU A 129 14.07 14.60 7.19
CA GLU A 129 14.43 15.81 6.45
C GLU A 129 14.86 15.46 5.01
N ASN A 130 14.38 16.23 4.04
CA ASN A 130 14.62 16.05 2.59
C ASN A 130 14.00 14.80 1.94
N TYR A 131 13.24 13.99 2.68
CA TYR A 131 12.55 12.83 2.11
C TYR A 131 11.06 12.88 2.42
N ARG A 132 10.25 12.60 1.41
CA ARG A 132 8.84 12.32 1.61
C ARG A 132 8.64 10.87 2.04
N THR A 133 7.73 10.70 2.99
CA THR A 133 7.46 9.42 3.63
C THR A 133 5.96 9.17 3.71
N LYS A 134 5.54 7.92 3.53
CA LYS A 134 4.14 7.52 3.65
C LYS A 134 4.02 6.15 4.30
N ARG A 135 2.97 5.97 5.10
CA ARG A 135 2.63 4.68 5.71
C ARG A 135 1.88 3.81 4.71
N TYR A 136 2.27 2.54 4.67
CA TYR A 136 1.52 1.48 4.00
C TYR A 136 1.38 0.33 4.99
N GLY A 137 0.15 0.11 5.48
CA GLY A 137 -0.10 -0.84 6.56
C GLY A 137 0.64 -0.45 7.84
N THR A 138 1.53 -1.31 8.33
CA THR A 138 2.30 -1.08 9.57
C THR A 138 3.66 -0.41 9.34
N LYS A 139 4.16 -0.41 8.11
CA LYS A 139 5.48 0.10 7.76
C LYS A 139 5.40 1.49 7.16
N THR A 140 6.40 2.33 7.46
CA THR A 140 6.53 3.65 6.83
C THR A 140 7.64 3.60 5.81
N TRP A 141 7.38 4.06 4.60
CA TRP A 141 8.33 4.01 3.50
C TRP A 141 8.72 5.41 3.05
N MET A 142 9.97 5.56 2.62
CA MET A 142 10.32 6.63 1.69
C MET A 142 9.54 6.40 0.40
N ILE A 143 8.88 7.42 -0.13
CA ILE A 143 8.17 7.32 -1.42
C ILE A 143 9.05 7.79 -2.60
N GLU A 144 10.28 8.17 -2.29
CA GLU A 144 11.34 8.49 -3.24
C GLU A 144 12.57 7.62 -2.96
N ASN A 145 13.49 7.56 -3.93
CA ASN A 145 14.70 6.76 -3.79
C ASN A 145 15.73 7.48 -2.93
N LEU A 146 16.55 6.71 -2.22
CA LEU A 146 17.61 7.24 -1.37
C LEU A 146 18.65 8.00 -2.20
N ASN A 147 18.92 9.25 -1.82
CA ASN A 147 19.93 10.13 -2.42
C ASN A 147 21.04 10.50 -1.40
N GLU A 148 21.32 9.60 -0.45
CA GLU A 148 22.35 9.79 0.57
C GLU A 148 23.75 9.65 -0.03
N ALA A 149 24.60 10.62 0.26
CA ALA A 149 25.94 10.71 -0.30
C ALA A 149 27.06 10.31 0.68
N GLY A 150 26.70 10.07 1.93
CA GLY A 150 27.62 9.97 3.05
C GLY A 150 28.29 11.30 3.33
N THR A 151 28.96 11.40 4.49
CA THR A 151 29.63 12.64 4.94
C THR A 151 30.67 13.17 3.94
N MET A 152 31.30 12.27 3.18
CA MET A 152 32.34 12.60 2.19
C MET A 152 31.81 12.72 0.75
N GLY A 153 30.50 12.57 0.54
CA GLY A 153 29.85 12.72 -0.77
C GLY A 153 30.03 11.56 -1.75
N ASN A 154 30.71 10.48 -1.35
CA ASN A 154 31.15 9.38 -2.22
C ASN A 154 30.38 8.05 -2.06
N LEU A 155 29.32 8.00 -1.24
CA LEU A 155 28.47 6.81 -1.10
C LEU A 155 27.52 6.67 -2.30
N GLY A 156 27.57 5.55 -3.01
CA GLY A 156 26.73 5.36 -4.19
C GLY A 156 27.11 6.30 -5.35
N ARG A 157 26.37 6.23 -6.45
CA ARG A 157 26.66 6.93 -7.72
C ARG A 157 25.42 7.59 -8.29
N MET A 158 25.60 8.79 -8.82
CA MET A 158 24.59 9.42 -9.66
C MET A 158 24.56 8.70 -11.01
N TYR A 159 23.38 8.53 -11.61
CA TYR A 159 23.30 7.97 -12.96
C TYR A 159 24.05 8.86 -13.95
N ASP A 160 24.91 8.29 -14.80
CA ASP A 160 25.81 9.02 -15.71
C ASP A 160 26.68 10.12 -15.07
N ASN A 161 26.86 10.08 -13.75
CA ASN A 161 27.47 11.17 -12.97
C ASN A 161 26.74 12.52 -13.10
N ASP A 162 25.43 12.49 -13.36
CA ASP A 162 24.59 13.66 -13.54
C ASP A 162 23.81 14.00 -12.25
N PRO A 163 24.04 15.18 -11.64
CA PRO A 163 23.32 15.59 -10.43
C PRO A 163 21.82 15.79 -10.65
N ASP A 164 21.39 16.17 -11.86
CA ASP A 164 19.97 16.34 -12.17
C ASP A 164 19.26 14.97 -12.20
N LYS A 165 19.95 13.94 -12.71
CA LYS A 165 19.45 12.56 -12.62
C LYS A 165 19.41 12.05 -11.18
N ALA A 166 20.34 12.46 -10.33
CA ALA A 166 20.30 12.10 -8.90
C ALA A 166 19.11 12.74 -8.16
N ALA A 167 18.74 13.98 -8.53
CA ALA A 167 17.55 14.62 -7.98
C ALA A 167 16.24 13.93 -8.39
N ILE A 168 16.22 13.28 -9.56
CA ILE A 168 15.05 12.53 -10.05
C ILE A 168 15.04 11.10 -9.50
N TYR A 169 16.15 10.37 -9.65
CA TYR A 169 16.21 8.93 -9.42
C TYR A 169 16.82 8.51 -8.08
N GLY A 170 17.44 9.44 -7.35
CA GLY A 170 18.35 9.12 -6.25
C GLY A 170 19.69 8.58 -6.76
N ARG A 171 20.48 8.00 -5.84
CA ARG A 171 21.76 7.36 -6.17
C ARG A 171 21.60 5.85 -6.36
N LEU A 172 22.57 5.29 -7.08
CA LEU A 172 22.77 3.86 -7.27
C LEU A 172 23.86 3.37 -6.31
N TYR A 173 23.55 2.40 -5.47
CA TYR A 173 24.47 1.83 -4.49
C TYR A 173 24.85 0.42 -4.91
N SER A 174 26.12 0.04 -4.79
CA SER A 174 26.48 -1.39 -4.82
C SER A 174 25.78 -2.14 -3.69
N TRP A 175 25.66 -3.46 -3.79
CA TRP A 175 25.11 -4.28 -2.69
C TRP A 175 25.89 -4.07 -1.39
N HIS A 176 27.21 -3.96 -1.49
CA HIS A 176 28.06 -3.73 -0.32
C HIS A 176 27.83 -2.36 0.29
N GLU A 177 27.74 -1.30 -0.51
CA GLU A 177 27.38 0.04 -0.02
C GLU A 177 25.98 0.03 0.59
N ALA A 178 25.01 -0.59 -0.07
CA ALA A 178 23.64 -0.67 0.41
C ALA A 178 23.55 -1.30 1.80
N MET A 179 24.22 -2.42 2.01
CA MET A 179 24.13 -3.17 3.26
C MET A 179 25.02 -2.61 4.38
N THR A 180 25.96 -1.72 4.09
CA THR A 180 26.93 -1.22 5.10
C THR A 180 26.89 0.28 5.32
N GLY A 181 26.39 1.05 4.36
CA GLY A 181 26.54 2.50 4.31
C GLY A 181 27.98 2.98 4.09
N ILE A 182 28.92 2.08 3.80
CA ILE A 182 30.34 2.41 3.61
C ILE A 182 30.60 2.68 2.12
N PRO A 183 31.10 3.87 1.74
CA PRO A 183 31.45 4.18 0.36
C PRO A 183 32.47 3.20 -0.22
N ASN A 184 32.22 2.71 -1.46
CA ASN A 184 33.09 1.74 -2.13
C ASN A 184 33.34 0.44 -1.33
N ALA A 185 32.40 0.03 -0.49
CA ALA A 185 32.54 -1.18 0.32
C ALA A 185 32.88 -2.40 -0.53
N THR A 186 33.87 -3.16 -0.08
CA THR A 186 34.26 -4.44 -0.65
C THR A 186 33.51 -5.59 0.03
N ALA A 187 33.59 -6.78 -0.57
CA ALA A 187 33.05 -8.00 0.05
C ALA A 187 33.60 -8.26 1.46
N ALA A 188 34.88 -7.94 1.71
CA ALA A 188 35.51 -8.13 3.01
C ALA A 188 34.96 -7.18 4.10
N GLN A 189 34.39 -6.04 3.70
CA GLN A 189 33.81 -5.05 4.61
C GLN A 189 32.32 -5.27 4.85
N ASN A 190 31.67 -6.13 4.05
CA ASN A 190 30.25 -6.43 4.20
C ASN A 190 30.08 -7.68 5.10
N PRO A 191 29.54 -7.53 6.33
CA PRO A 191 29.39 -8.65 7.27
C PRO A 191 28.29 -9.63 6.86
N TYR A 192 27.39 -9.25 5.92
CA TYR A 192 26.27 -10.06 5.44
C TYR A 192 26.70 -11.04 4.33
N ALA A 193 27.82 -11.74 4.57
CA ALA A 193 28.30 -12.84 3.76
C ALA A 193 27.42 -14.08 3.97
N TRP A 194 27.36 -14.99 2.99
CA TRP A 194 26.59 -16.23 3.16
C TRP A 194 27.10 -17.05 4.35
N GLY A 195 26.19 -17.59 5.14
CA GLY A 195 26.48 -18.35 6.35
C GLY A 195 26.88 -17.49 7.56
N SER A 196 27.03 -16.17 7.39
CA SER A 196 27.24 -15.26 8.53
C SER A 196 26.00 -15.24 9.42
N SER A 197 26.21 -15.03 10.72
CA SER A 197 25.15 -14.88 11.70
C SER A 197 25.51 -13.75 12.67
N GLY A 198 24.50 -13.22 13.35
CA GLY A 198 24.68 -12.12 14.27
C GLY A 198 23.36 -11.63 14.81
N THR A 199 23.36 -10.38 15.27
CA THR A 199 22.19 -9.65 15.71
C THR A 199 21.99 -8.48 14.77
N ASP A 200 20.77 -8.33 14.26
CA ASP A 200 20.41 -7.25 13.34
C ASP A 200 20.14 -5.94 14.10
N ASP A 201 19.84 -4.85 13.39
CA ASP A 201 19.68 -3.53 14.00
C ASP A 201 18.41 -3.40 14.86
N ALA A 202 17.49 -4.35 14.78
CA ALA A 202 16.32 -4.45 15.65
C ALA A 202 16.53 -5.38 16.84
N GLY A 203 17.73 -5.96 17.00
CA GLY A 203 18.05 -6.86 18.09
C GLY A 203 17.66 -8.33 17.84
N ASN A 204 17.25 -8.69 16.62
CA ASN A 204 16.87 -10.05 16.27
C ASN A 204 18.10 -10.87 15.84
N PRO A 205 18.19 -12.15 16.20
CA PRO A 205 19.22 -13.02 15.65
C PRO A 205 18.96 -13.26 14.16
N TYR A 206 20.03 -13.27 13.35
CA TYR A 206 19.95 -13.62 11.93
C TYR A 206 20.99 -14.66 11.55
N THR A 207 20.73 -15.35 10.45
CA THR A 207 21.73 -16.13 9.69
C THR A 207 21.47 -15.90 8.19
N VAL A 208 22.53 -15.59 7.43
CA VAL A 208 22.42 -15.35 5.98
C VAL A 208 22.46 -16.69 5.25
N ASP A 209 21.34 -17.41 5.27
CA ASP A 209 21.16 -18.72 4.64
C ASP A 209 19.99 -18.77 3.64
N GLY A 210 19.38 -17.61 3.37
CA GLY A 210 18.25 -17.48 2.45
C GLY A 210 16.93 -18.06 2.95
N THR A 211 16.86 -18.53 4.19
CA THR A 211 15.62 -19.11 4.73
C THR A 211 14.65 -18.05 5.27
N TYR A 212 13.36 -18.36 5.22
CA TYR A 212 12.30 -17.55 5.83
C TYR A 212 12.60 -17.20 7.29
N ALA A 213 12.95 -18.21 8.10
CA ALA A 213 13.11 -18.07 9.54
C ALA A 213 14.22 -17.08 9.93
N ASN A 214 15.22 -16.90 9.07
CA ASN A 214 16.43 -16.16 9.42
C ASN A 214 16.60 -14.84 8.66
N LEU A 215 16.21 -14.76 7.38
CA LEU A 215 16.60 -13.63 6.52
C LEU A 215 15.43 -12.80 6.00
N TYR A 216 14.18 -13.26 6.10
CA TYR A 216 13.07 -12.52 5.50
C TYR A 216 12.68 -11.28 6.28
N ASN A 217 12.98 -11.26 7.57
CA ASN A 217 12.68 -10.16 8.47
C ASN A 217 13.95 -9.46 8.99
N ILE A 218 15.10 -9.70 8.36
CA ILE A 218 16.36 -9.08 8.80
C ILE A 218 16.24 -7.56 8.72
N GLN A 219 16.71 -6.87 9.75
CA GLN A 219 16.68 -5.41 9.85
C GLN A 219 18.10 -4.87 9.71
N VAL A 220 18.42 -4.29 8.54
CA VAL A 220 19.75 -3.74 8.26
C VAL A 220 19.62 -2.27 7.90
N GLN A 221 20.10 -1.38 8.78
CA GLN A 221 20.16 0.06 8.52
C GLN A 221 20.92 0.31 7.21
N GLY A 222 22.12 -0.24 7.09
CA GLY A 222 22.95 -0.10 5.90
C GLY A 222 23.17 1.35 5.49
N ALA A 223 22.96 1.65 4.21
CA ALA A 223 23.04 3.01 3.66
C ALA A 223 21.85 3.90 4.07
N CYS A 224 20.79 3.35 4.64
CA CYS A 224 19.64 4.13 5.06
C CYS A 224 19.96 5.01 6.27
N PRO A 225 19.29 6.17 6.41
CA PRO A 225 19.44 7.04 7.58
C PRO A 225 19.07 6.32 8.88
N LYS A 226 19.57 6.82 10.01
CA LYS A 226 19.28 6.24 11.33
C LYS A 226 17.77 6.13 11.58
N GLY A 227 17.31 4.97 12.04
CA GLY A 227 15.88 4.68 12.25
C GLY A 227 15.15 4.15 11.01
N TRP A 228 15.86 4.05 9.89
CA TRP A 228 15.39 3.46 8.64
C TRP A 228 16.30 2.30 8.25
N HIS A 229 15.80 1.36 7.46
CA HIS A 229 16.55 0.18 7.01
C HIS A 229 16.35 -0.12 5.53
N VAL A 230 17.32 -0.86 4.98
CA VAL A 230 17.23 -1.47 3.65
C VAL A 230 16.10 -2.50 3.70
N PRO A 231 15.06 -2.38 2.86
CA PRO A 231 13.90 -3.26 2.97
C PRO A 231 14.28 -4.72 2.77
N ASN A 232 13.76 -5.58 3.63
CA ASN A 232 13.89 -7.03 3.49
C ASN A 232 12.72 -7.61 2.66
N MET A 233 12.65 -8.94 2.59
CA MET A 233 11.59 -9.62 1.84
C MET A 233 10.20 -9.32 2.39
N ASN A 234 10.03 -9.36 3.71
CA ASN A 234 8.75 -9.12 4.37
C ASN A 234 8.29 -7.68 4.19
N ASP A 235 9.18 -6.70 4.27
CA ASP A 235 8.80 -5.29 4.09
C ASP A 235 8.16 -5.09 2.72
N TRP A 236 8.82 -5.57 1.66
CA TRP A 236 8.29 -5.48 0.32
C TRP A 236 6.96 -6.24 0.15
N TYR A 237 6.82 -7.42 0.76
CA TYR A 237 5.55 -8.16 0.78
C TYR A 237 4.45 -7.37 1.49
N ASP A 238 4.74 -6.83 2.68
CA ASP A 238 3.79 -6.13 3.54
C ASP A 238 3.35 -4.80 2.88
N LEU A 239 4.25 -4.09 2.20
CA LEU A 239 3.94 -2.92 1.37
C LEU A 239 2.89 -3.25 0.30
N ILE A 240 3.12 -4.34 -0.41
CA ILE A 240 2.28 -4.80 -1.50
C ILE A 240 0.91 -5.25 -0.97
N ALA A 241 0.87 -5.96 0.15
CA ALA A 241 -0.37 -6.34 0.80
C ALA A 241 -1.19 -5.11 1.22
N ALA A 242 -0.52 -4.13 1.82
CA ALA A 242 -1.14 -2.89 2.26
C ALA A 242 -1.73 -2.09 1.09
N ILE A 243 -0.99 -1.93 -0.02
CA ILE A 243 -1.50 -1.23 -1.20
C ILE A 243 -2.73 -1.96 -1.78
N LYS A 244 -2.74 -3.30 -1.80
CA LYS A 244 -3.92 -4.05 -2.29
C LYS A 244 -5.16 -3.70 -1.48
N ASP A 245 -5.02 -3.76 -0.16
CA ASP A 245 -6.10 -3.60 0.80
C ASP A 245 -6.61 -2.15 0.85
N GLU A 246 -5.69 -1.20 1.01
CA GLU A 246 -6.01 0.24 1.17
C GLU A 246 -6.69 0.83 -0.07
N TYR A 247 -6.27 0.42 -1.27
CA TYR A 247 -6.80 0.94 -2.53
C TYR A 247 -7.82 0.01 -3.20
N GLY A 248 -8.24 -1.06 -2.53
CA GLY A 248 -9.30 -1.95 -3.00
C GLY A 248 -8.98 -2.61 -4.36
N ILE A 249 -7.73 -2.99 -4.59
CA ILE A 249 -7.26 -3.53 -5.87
C ILE A 249 -7.99 -4.85 -6.17
N PRO A 250 -8.80 -4.93 -7.25
CA PRO A 250 -9.62 -6.09 -7.58
C PRO A 250 -8.78 -7.32 -7.94
N GLY A 251 -9.45 -8.44 -8.21
CA GLY A 251 -8.80 -9.71 -8.54
C GLY A 251 -8.16 -10.37 -7.32
N SER A 252 -8.87 -11.28 -6.68
CA SER A 252 -8.37 -12.05 -5.52
C SER A 252 -7.96 -13.47 -5.91
N THR A 253 -8.37 -13.93 -7.10
CA THR A 253 -8.02 -15.23 -7.64
C THR A 253 -7.35 -15.11 -9.00
N LEU A 254 -6.64 -16.18 -9.40
CA LEU A 254 -6.07 -16.28 -10.74
C LEU A 254 -7.16 -16.17 -11.82
N GLY A 255 -8.36 -16.73 -11.56
CA GLY A 255 -9.49 -16.67 -12.48
C GLY A 255 -9.99 -15.24 -12.69
N ASP A 256 -10.09 -14.45 -11.64
CA ASP A 256 -10.52 -13.05 -11.74
C ASP A 256 -9.53 -12.24 -12.57
N VAL A 257 -8.23 -12.32 -12.23
CA VAL A 257 -7.17 -11.61 -12.95
C VAL A 257 -7.07 -12.08 -14.41
N ALA A 258 -7.32 -13.36 -14.70
CA ALA A 258 -7.36 -13.87 -16.06
C ALA A 258 -8.48 -13.24 -16.90
N ASN A 259 -9.65 -13.05 -16.29
CA ASN A 259 -10.87 -12.56 -16.92
C ASN A 259 -10.87 -11.04 -17.09
N THR A 260 -10.50 -10.30 -16.05
CA THR A 260 -10.57 -8.83 -16.04
C THR A 260 -9.30 -8.17 -16.57
N LYS A 261 -8.18 -8.90 -16.55
CA LYS A 261 -6.82 -8.33 -16.70
C LYS A 261 -6.48 -7.25 -15.67
N ASP A 262 -7.28 -7.12 -14.61
CA ASP A 262 -7.10 -6.16 -13.55
C ASP A 262 -6.87 -6.89 -12.22
N GLY A 263 -5.91 -6.40 -11.44
CA GLY A 263 -5.54 -7.00 -10.16
C GLY A 263 -4.29 -7.88 -10.17
N TYR A 264 -3.95 -8.32 -8.97
CA TYR A 264 -2.84 -9.24 -8.72
C TYR A 264 -3.14 -10.17 -7.56
N ILE A 265 -2.43 -11.29 -7.51
CA ILE A 265 -2.52 -12.25 -6.42
C ILE A 265 -1.24 -12.20 -5.59
N MET A 266 -1.37 -12.41 -4.28
CA MET A 266 -0.22 -12.74 -3.43
C MET A 266 -0.28 -14.25 -3.19
N GLY A 267 0.40 -15.00 -4.05
CA GLY A 267 0.25 -16.46 -4.15
C GLY A 267 0.69 -17.26 -2.92
N ALA A 268 1.36 -16.65 -1.94
CA ALA A 268 1.70 -17.32 -0.69
C ALA A 268 1.73 -16.39 0.51
N ALA A 269 1.45 -16.97 1.67
CA ALA A 269 1.57 -16.32 2.95
C ALA A 269 3.05 -16.01 3.28
N ARG A 270 3.25 -15.03 4.16
CA ARG A 270 4.55 -14.55 4.67
C ARG A 270 5.55 -15.67 5.04
N ASN A 271 5.08 -16.86 5.46
CA ASN A 271 5.87 -17.87 6.17
C ASN A 271 6.36 -19.07 5.32
N VAL A 272 6.60 -18.93 4.01
CA VAL A 272 7.05 -20.06 3.18
C VAL A 272 8.58 -20.10 2.98
N GLY A 273 9.19 -21.16 3.52
CA GLY A 273 10.46 -21.80 3.10
C GLY A 273 11.60 -20.91 2.58
N ILE A 274 12.36 -21.42 1.60
CA ILE A 274 13.27 -20.63 0.77
C ILE A 274 12.46 -20.20 -0.46
N LEU A 275 12.13 -18.91 -0.55
CA LEU A 275 11.41 -18.33 -1.67
C LEU A 275 12.39 -18.22 -2.83
N ASN A 276 12.12 -18.97 -3.90
CA ASN A 276 12.65 -18.61 -5.21
C ASN A 276 12.06 -17.25 -5.63
N SER A 277 12.80 -16.49 -6.45
CA SER A 277 12.37 -15.25 -7.12
C SER A 277 10.85 -15.03 -7.12
N LEU A 278 10.38 -14.00 -6.40
CA LEU A 278 8.96 -13.59 -6.44
C LEU A 278 8.68 -12.93 -7.80
N ALA A 279 8.32 -13.72 -8.80
CA ALA A 279 7.92 -13.25 -10.10
C ALA A 279 6.40 -13.41 -10.32
N LEU A 280 5.82 -12.57 -11.18
CA LEU A 280 4.43 -12.65 -11.62
C LEU A 280 4.04 -14.08 -12.03
N THR A 281 4.98 -14.77 -12.69
CA THR A 281 4.90 -16.16 -13.13
C THR A 281 4.57 -17.18 -12.04
N THR A 282 4.95 -16.92 -10.80
CA THR A 282 5.03 -17.93 -9.74
C THR A 282 4.25 -17.52 -8.51
N TRP A 283 4.14 -16.22 -8.26
CA TRP A 283 3.49 -15.68 -7.06
C TRP A 283 2.41 -14.66 -7.39
N GLY A 284 2.30 -14.23 -8.67
CA GLY A 284 1.32 -13.27 -9.16
C GLY A 284 1.46 -11.85 -8.63
N VAL A 285 2.63 -11.51 -8.10
CA VAL A 285 3.04 -10.23 -7.49
C VAL A 285 3.74 -9.32 -8.55
N VAL A 286 3.88 -7.98 -8.54
CA VAL A 286 3.14 -6.76 -8.09
C VAL A 286 3.91 -5.53 -8.61
N SER A 287 5.19 -5.67 -8.95
CA SER A 287 6.01 -4.52 -9.34
C SER A 287 5.54 -3.68 -10.54
N PRO A 288 4.72 -4.14 -11.53
CA PRO A 288 4.17 -3.23 -12.54
C PRO A 288 3.25 -2.17 -11.94
N TYR A 289 2.59 -2.48 -10.82
CA TYR A 289 1.69 -1.57 -10.10
C TYR A 289 2.43 -0.47 -9.34
N LEU A 290 3.74 -0.64 -9.11
CA LEU A 290 4.59 0.38 -8.49
C LEU A 290 5.23 1.32 -9.54
N LYS A 291 4.86 1.20 -10.82
CA LYS A 291 5.43 2.02 -11.90
C LYS A 291 4.96 3.46 -11.76
N GLY A 292 5.90 4.33 -11.42
CA GLY A 292 5.64 5.65 -10.89
C GLY A 292 5.30 6.78 -11.86
N SER A 293 5.23 6.50 -13.15
CA SER A 293 4.78 7.47 -14.15
C SER A 293 4.29 6.76 -15.42
N SER A 294 3.30 7.36 -16.06
CA SER A 294 2.85 6.90 -17.38
C SER A 294 3.82 7.44 -18.44
N PRO A 295 4.25 6.62 -19.42
CA PRO A 295 5.02 7.09 -20.59
C PRO A 295 4.38 8.24 -21.38
N ILE A 296 3.09 8.52 -21.14
CA ILE A 296 2.25 9.44 -21.94
C ILE A 296 1.89 10.71 -21.14
N SER A 297 2.30 10.85 -19.87
CA SER A 297 2.22 12.16 -19.19
C SER A 297 3.24 13.12 -19.79
N ALA A 298 2.93 14.43 -19.80
CA ALA A 298 3.96 15.43 -20.05
C ALA A 298 5.10 15.19 -19.03
N ASN A 299 6.32 14.91 -19.52
CA ASN A 299 7.50 14.49 -18.73
C ASN A 299 7.46 13.05 -18.16
N GLY A 300 6.71 12.14 -18.77
CA GLY A 300 6.77 10.70 -18.43
C GLY A 300 8.18 10.14 -18.66
N LEU A 301 8.76 9.50 -17.64
CA LEU A 301 10.15 9.00 -17.69
C LEU A 301 10.24 7.58 -18.26
N TRP A 302 9.16 6.81 -18.18
CA TRP A 302 9.15 5.43 -18.67
C TRP A 302 8.97 5.36 -20.18
N SER A 303 9.73 4.46 -20.81
CA SER A 303 9.46 3.99 -22.17
C SER A 303 8.26 3.02 -22.17
N GLY A 304 7.47 3.03 -23.24
CA GLY A 304 6.36 2.09 -23.47
C GLY A 304 4.98 2.76 -23.57
N GLY A 305 3.92 1.97 -23.35
CA GLY A 305 2.52 2.40 -23.45
C GLY A 305 1.80 2.51 -22.11
N THR A 306 0.46 2.53 -22.15
CA THR A 306 -0.41 2.56 -20.97
C THR A 306 -0.64 1.18 -20.32
N THR A 307 -0.10 0.13 -20.93
CA THR A 307 -0.25 -1.26 -20.48
C THR A 307 1.11 -1.92 -20.28
N PHE A 308 1.11 -2.94 -19.45
CA PHE A 308 2.21 -3.87 -19.23
C PHE A 308 1.97 -5.13 -20.07
N PRO A 309 2.74 -5.38 -21.14
CA PRO A 309 2.61 -6.59 -21.94
C PRO A 309 3.27 -7.77 -21.22
N TYR A 310 2.53 -8.86 -21.02
CA TYR A 310 3.07 -10.08 -20.43
C TYR A 310 2.79 -11.30 -21.31
N GLY A 311 3.84 -12.06 -21.63
CA GLY A 311 3.77 -13.23 -22.53
C GLY A 311 3.01 -14.43 -21.98
N GLY A 312 2.70 -14.45 -20.68
CA GLY A 312 2.04 -15.58 -20.03
C GLY A 312 2.97 -16.75 -19.75
N ASN A 313 2.51 -17.69 -18.92
CA ASN A 313 3.10 -19.01 -18.74
C ASN A 313 2.03 -20.03 -18.30
N ALA A 314 2.44 -21.22 -17.87
CA ALA A 314 1.53 -22.27 -17.38
C ALA A 314 0.72 -21.89 -16.13
N THR A 315 1.09 -20.83 -15.40
CA THR A 315 0.53 -20.46 -14.10
C THR A 315 -0.15 -19.10 -14.11
N PHE A 316 0.25 -18.18 -15.00
CA PHE A 316 -0.27 -16.82 -15.09
C PHE A 316 -0.61 -16.49 -16.55
N PRO A 317 -1.83 -15.98 -16.82
CA PRO A 317 -2.27 -15.74 -18.18
C PRO A 317 -1.46 -14.64 -18.86
N GLY A 318 -1.27 -14.75 -20.18
CA GLY A 318 -0.71 -13.66 -20.97
C GLY A 318 -1.74 -12.55 -21.21
N GLY A 319 -1.26 -11.37 -21.57
CA GLY A 319 -2.10 -10.24 -21.98
C GLY A 319 -1.49 -8.88 -21.70
N GLU A 320 -2.27 -7.85 -22.04
CA GLU A 320 -2.00 -6.46 -21.71
C GLU A 320 -2.67 -6.12 -20.37
N TYR A 321 -1.87 -5.85 -19.35
CA TYR A 321 -2.37 -5.48 -18.02
C TYR A 321 -2.39 -3.95 -17.89
N PRO A 322 -3.47 -3.32 -17.38
CA PRO A 322 -3.53 -1.89 -17.22
C PRO A 322 -2.49 -1.42 -16.19
N LEU A 323 -1.81 -0.32 -16.50
CA LEU A 323 -1.01 0.38 -15.51
C LEU A 323 -1.95 1.19 -14.60
N TYR A 324 -1.69 1.20 -13.30
CA TYR A 324 -2.53 1.83 -12.25
C TYR A 324 -2.54 3.37 -12.27
N LYS A 325 -2.44 3.99 -13.45
CA LYS A 325 -2.21 5.42 -13.68
C LYS A 325 -3.14 6.33 -12.88
N ASP A 326 -4.41 5.97 -12.74
CA ASP A 326 -5.41 6.81 -12.08
C ASP A 326 -5.29 6.76 -10.55
N LEU A 327 -4.71 5.68 -10.00
CA LEU A 327 -4.46 5.52 -8.56
C LEU A 327 -3.00 5.77 -8.18
N SER A 328 -2.05 5.75 -9.12
CA SER A 328 -0.62 5.87 -8.82
C SER A 328 -0.26 7.22 -8.19
N SER A 329 -0.98 8.29 -8.56
CA SER A 329 -0.87 9.59 -7.89
C SER A 329 -1.36 9.55 -6.44
N THR A 330 -2.37 8.73 -6.14
CA THR A 330 -2.95 8.58 -4.81
C THR A 330 -2.13 7.63 -3.95
N ILE A 331 -1.58 6.56 -4.52
CA ILE A 331 -0.69 5.62 -3.84
C ILE A 331 0.61 6.32 -3.46
N GLU A 332 1.13 7.19 -4.32
CA GLU A 332 2.39 7.95 -4.17
C GLU A 332 3.68 7.12 -4.17
N PHE A 333 3.59 5.78 -4.05
CA PHE A 333 4.73 4.86 -4.09
C PHE A 333 5.22 4.61 -5.52
N ASN A 334 5.75 5.67 -6.13
CA ASN A 334 6.05 5.69 -7.56
C ASN A 334 7.53 5.34 -7.81
N ILE A 335 7.80 4.20 -8.46
CA ILE A 335 9.15 3.79 -8.89
C ILE A 335 9.45 4.39 -10.27
N LEU A 336 10.57 5.08 -10.38
CA LEU A 336 11.04 5.74 -11.59
C LEU A 336 12.10 4.88 -12.31
N PRO A 337 12.24 4.96 -13.64
CA PRO A 337 13.10 4.09 -14.44
C PRO A 337 14.57 4.51 -14.39
N SER A 338 15.15 4.37 -13.21
CA SER A 338 16.52 4.80 -12.89
C SER A 338 17.61 4.04 -13.64
N GLY A 339 17.30 2.92 -14.30
CA GLY A 339 18.29 2.01 -14.85
C GLY A 339 19.21 1.44 -13.78
N ARG A 340 20.44 1.12 -14.16
CA ARG A 340 21.49 0.65 -13.25
C ARG A 340 22.86 1.08 -13.71
N ARG A 341 23.85 0.80 -12.86
CA ARG A 341 25.26 0.78 -13.20
C ARG A 341 25.79 -0.64 -13.01
N THR A 342 26.46 -1.19 -14.00
CA THR A 342 27.09 -2.52 -13.89
C THR A 342 28.38 -2.46 -13.07
N ALA A 343 28.86 -3.61 -12.62
CA ALA A 343 30.17 -3.74 -11.96
C ALA A 343 31.34 -3.17 -12.80
N ALA A 344 31.24 -3.27 -14.14
CA ALA A 344 32.19 -2.68 -15.09
C ALA A 344 32.10 -1.15 -15.19
N GLY A 345 31.12 -0.53 -14.52
CA GLY A 345 30.89 0.90 -14.49
C GLY A 345 30.08 1.46 -15.65
N VAL A 346 29.47 0.60 -16.45
CA VAL A 346 28.59 1.00 -17.56
C VAL A 346 27.19 1.26 -17.02
N PHE A 347 26.63 2.43 -17.35
CA PHE A 347 25.23 2.77 -17.12
C PHE A 347 24.36 2.26 -18.27
N ASN A 348 23.22 1.67 -17.95
CA ASN A 348 22.25 1.20 -18.93
C ASN A 348 20.83 1.21 -18.36
N ASP A 349 19.87 0.88 -19.22
CA ASP A 349 18.47 0.62 -18.87
C ASP A 349 17.67 1.82 -18.33
N GLU A 350 18.20 3.05 -18.34
CA GLU A 350 17.44 4.27 -18.02
C GLU A 350 16.22 4.39 -18.93
N GLY A 351 15.08 4.77 -18.35
CA GLY A 351 13.81 4.83 -19.05
C GLY A 351 13.15 3.47 -19.28
N ILE A 352 13.84 2.34 -19.05
CA ILE A 352 13.33 1.01 -19.38
C ILE A 352 13.18 0.12 -18.14
N TYR A 353 14.13 0.17 -17.20
CA TYR A 353 14.12 -0.61 -15.96
C TYR A 353 14.44 0.27 -14.75
N SER A 354 14.03 -0.20 -13.57
CA SER A 354 14.54 0.22 -12.28
C SER A 354 14.82 -1.01 -11.44
N TYR A 355 15.89 -0.95 -10.66
CA TYR A 355 16.34 -2.03 -9.81
C TYR A 355 16.50 -1.51 -8.39
N HIS A 356 16.01 -2.27 -7.41
CA HIS A 356 16.03 -1.86 -6.00
C HIS A 356 16.53 -3.00 -5.15
N TRP A 357 17.55 -2.77 -4.33
CA TRP A 357 18.06 -3.82 -3.45
C TRP A 357 17.04 -4.27 -2.42
N VAL A 358 17.12 -5.55 -2.06
CA VAL A 358 16.39 -6.16 -0.95
C VAL A 358 17.41 -6.79 -0.03
N ALA A 359 17.32 -6.57 1.29
CA ALA A 359 18.20 -7.11 2.33
C ALA A 359 18.12 -8.66 2.45
N TYR A 360 18.51 -9.38 1.39
CA TYR A 360 18.37 -10.82 1.28
C TYR A 360 19.37 -11.42 0.27
N ARG A 361 19.85 -12.62 0.58
CA ARG A 361 20.64 -13.48 -0.31
C ARG A 361 20.02 -14.87 -0.36
N GLY A 362 19.82 -15.39 -1.57
CA GLY A 362 19.10 -16.66 -1.73
C GLY A 362 19.97 -17.91 -1.75
N THR A 363 21.27 -17.80 -2.05
CA THR A 363 22.18 -18.95 -2.14
C THR A 363 23.61 -18.59 -1.71
N ALA A 364 24.43 -19.62 -1.51
CA ALA A 364 25.86 -19.50 -1.19
C ALA A 364 26.71 -18.80 -2.26
N ASN A 365 26.16 -18.56 -3.47
CA ASN A 365 26.86 -17.87 -4.53
C ASN A 365 27.06 -16.39 -4.15
N SER A 366 28.27 -15.86 -4.37
CA SER A 366 28.59 -14.44 -4.20
C SER A 366 27.69 -13.54 -5.02
N ASN A 367 27.34 -13.97 -6.24
CA ASN A 367 26.51 -13.23 -7.17
C ASN A 367 25.05 -13.59 -6.95
N ASN A 368 24.51 -13.41 -5.74
CA ASN A 368 23.09 -13.66 -5.51
C ASN A 368 22.38 -12.74 -4.50
N PRO A 369 22.70 -11.43 -4.46
CA PRO A 369 21.83 -10.49 -3.76
C PRO A 369 20.50 -10.38 -4.50
N MET A 370 19.42 -10.28 -3.74
CA MET A 370 18.08 -10.12 -4.30
C MET A 370 17.75 -8.65 -4.53
N ARG A 371 16.95 -8.41 -5.56
CA ARG A 371 16.42 -7.09 -5.88
C ARG A 371 14.97 -7.17 -6.33
N VAL A 372 14.27 -6.06 -6.24
CA VAL A 372 13.07 -5.78 -7.02
C VAL A 372 13.47 -5.21 -8.36
N THR A 373 12.93 -5.77 -9.44
CA THR A 373 13.04 -5.22 -10.79
C THR A 373 11.66 -4.73 -11.23
N VAL A 374 11.60 -3.49 -11.69
CA VAL A 374 10.43 -2.87 -12.33
C VAL A 374 10.82 -2.47 -13.74
N ALA A 375 10.07 -2.86 -14.75
CA ALA A 375 10.40 -2.55 -16.14
C ALA A 375 9.19 -2.19 -16.99
N SER A 376 9.48 -1.74 -18.22
CA SER A 376 8.48 -1.47 -19.24
C SER A 376 7.63 -2.69 -19.63
N GLY A 377 8.20 -3.91 -19.60
CA GLY A 377 7.53 -5.17 -19.95
C GLY A 377 7.90 -6.38 -19.08
N ASN A 378 8.56 -6.15 -17.94
CA ASN A 378 8.83 -7.18 -16.94
C ASN A 378 8.79 -6.59 -15.52
N ALA A 379 8.40 -7.38 -14.52
CA ALA A 379 8.40 -6.95 -13.15
C ALA A 379 8.48 -8.17 -12.22
N ASN A 380 9.55 -8.24 -11.45
CA ASN A 380 9.84 -9.40 -10.61
C ASN A 380 10.87 -9.07 -9.52
N PHE A 381 10.73 -9.71 -8.36
CA PHE A 381 11.85 -9.90 -7.45
C PHE A 381 12.76 -10.91 -8.09
N SER A 382 13.97 -10.52 -8.46
CA SER A 382 14.86 -11.34 -9.27
C SER A 382 16.17 -11.61 -8.53
N ASN A 383 16.61 -12.87 -8.58
CA ASN A 383 17.90 -13.34 -8.10
C ASN A 383 18.76 -13.77 -9.31
N GLY A 384 19.00 -12.84 -10.24
CA GLY A 384 19.54 -13.14 -11.58
C GLY A 384 21.06 -13.28 -11.67
N PHE A 385 21.72 -13.95 -10.73
CA PHE A 385 23.19 -14.06 -10.68
C PHE A 385 23.95 -12.73 -10.82
N HIS A 386 23.42 -11.64 -10.23
CA HIS A 386 24.03 -10.33 -10.40
C HIS A 386 25.23 -10.13 -9.50
N ASP A 387 26.20 -9.40 -10.04
CA ASP A 387 27.39 -9.01 -9.32
C ASP A 387 27.00 -8.07 -8.16
N PRO A 388 27.43 -8.32 -6.92
CA PRO A 388 27.24 -7.40 -5.80
C PRO A 388 27.81 -5.99 -6.04
N LEU A 389 28.69 -5.83 -7.02
CA LEU A 389 29.25 -4.55 -7.47
C LEU A 389 28.39 -3.83 -8.51
N ASP A 390 27.38 -4.48 -9.10
CA ASP A 390 26.30 -3.76 -9.78
C ASP A 390 25.69 -2.76 -8.79
N SER A 391 25.28 -1.59 -9.26
CA SER A 391 24.70 -0.53 -8.44
C SER A 391 23.26 -0.26 -8.82
N PHE A 392 22.37 -0.33 -7.83
CA PHE A 392 20.92 -0.21 -7.95
C PHE A 392 20.38 0.84 -6.98
N CYS A 393 19.14 1.27 -7.19
CA CYS A 393 18.47 2.18 -6.26
C CYS A 393 18.23 1.53 -4.90
N LEU A 394 18.01 2.38 -3.90
CA LEU A 394 17.51 2.02 -2.59
C LEU A 394 16.29 2.86 -2.26
N ARG A 395 15.38 2.29 -1.48
CA ARG A 395 14.25 3.00 -0.90
C ARG A 395 14.10 2.48 0.51
N CYS A 396 14.25 3.33 1.50
CA CYS A 396 14.31 2.88 2.87
C CYS A 396 12.92 2.79 3.49
N VAL A 397 12.81 1.94 4.50
CA VAL A 397 11.60 1.69 5.26
C VAL A 397 11.91 1.86 6.74
N ALA A 398 10.91 2.20 7.55
CA ALA A 398 11.01 2.41 8.99
C ALA A 398 9.91 1.63 9.73
N ASN A 399 9.98 1.71 11.06
CA ASN A 399 9.16 0.98 12.04
C ASN A 399 9.55 -0.51 12.09
N TYR A 400 10.72 -0.80 12.67
CA TYR A 400 11.27 -2.15 12.91
C TYR A 400 10.22 -3.17 13.35
#